data_AF-A0A2U1KQP2-F1
#
_entry.id   AF-A0A2U1KQP2-F1
#
_cell.length_a   1.000
_cell.length_b   1.000
_cell.length_c   1.000
_cell.angle_alpha   90.00
_cell.angle_beta   90.00
_cell.angle_gamma   90.00
#
_symmetry.space_group_name_H-M   'P 1'
#
loop_
_entity.id
_entity.type
_entity.pdbx_description
1 polymer ?
#
loop_
_entity_poly.entity_id
_entity_poly.type
_entity_poly.pdbx_seq_one_letter_code
_entity_poly.pdbx_strand_id
1 'polypeptide(L)'
;MSNLKQLEEKIEVGSTSPEDREKRMKLMQEDDSLEKHEAMDTGVWVSDPQQIKEDFLNFYKDKFQPCDSLISFSSISVISGLSSQDRNLLEDAISLDEIKAAVWECGRDQALSHDGYSFAFVKKY
;
A
#
# COMPACT_ATOMS: atom_id res chain seq x y z
N MET A 1 -4.96 1.08 -27.31
CA MET A 1 -4.12 -0.10 -27.62
C MET A 1 -3.94 -0.46 -29.11
N SER A 2 -4.95 -0.40 -30.00
CA SER A 2 -4.81 -0.92 -31.38
C SER A 2 -3.89 -0.09 -32.31
N ASN A 3 -3.81 1.24 -32.13
CA ASN A 3 -2.93 2.12 -32.91
C ASN A 3 -1.44 2.02 -32.54
N LEU A 4 -1.11 1.69 -31.27
CA LEU A 4 0.28 1.63 -30.80
C LEU A 4 1.03 0.45 -31.44
N LYS A 5 0.36 -0.71 -31.52
CA LYS A 5 0.90 -1.93 -32.15
C LYS A 5 1.23 -1.73 -33.63
N GLN A 6 0.37 -1.02 -34.37
CA GLN A 6 0.60 -0.71 -35.78
C GLN A 6 1.79 0.24 -36.00
N LEU A 7 2.02 1.18 -35.09
CA LEU A 7 3.19 2.06 -35.13
C LEU A 7 4.49 1.32 -34.78
N GLU A 8 4.43 0.38 -33.84
CA GLU A 8 5.55 -0.45 -33.40
C GLU A 8 6.02 -1.40 -34.52
N GLU A 9 5.07 -2.02 -35.22
CA GLU A 9 5.32 -2.83 -36.41
C GLU A 9 5.98 -2.00 -37.53
N LYS A 10 5.51 -0.78 -37.80
CA LYS A 10 6.14 0.13 -38.77
C LYS A 10 7.58 0.53 -38.40
N ILE A 11 7.90 0.57 -37.10
CA ILE A 11 9.27 0.82 -36.58
C ILE A 11 10.18 -0.38 -36.84
N GLU A 12 9.67 -1.58 -36.60
CA GLU A 12 10.42 -2.82 -36.81
C GLU A 12 10.74 -3.05 -38.30
N VAL A 13 9.83 -2.66 -39.21
CA VAL A 13 10.06 -2.75 -40.67
C VAL A 13 10.82 -1.52 -41.22
N GLY A 14 11.20 -0.55 -40.37
CA GLY A 14 12.02 0.61 -40.77
C GLY A 14 11.33 1.62 -41.70
N SER A 15 9.99 1.57 -41.83
CA SER A 15 9.19 2.42 -42.73
C SER A 15 8.65 3.68 -42.04
N THR A 16 9.28 4.13 -40.95
CA THR A 16 8.72 5.16 -40.06
C THR A 16 8.96 6.56 -40.58
N SER A 17 7.89 7.35 -40.68
CA SER A 17 7.99 8.80 -40.83
C SER A 17 8.33 9.48 -39.49
N PRO A 18 8.99 10.66 -39.48
CA PRO A 18 9.13 11.49 -38.27
C PRO A 18 7.80 11.74 -37.54
N GLU A 19 6.70 11.88 -38.30
CA GLU A 19 5.35 12.08 -37.76
C GLU A 19 4.83 10.85 -37.02
N ASP A 20 5.17 9.65 -37.48
CA ASP A 20 4.79 8.40 -36.81
C ASP A 20 5.56 8.28 -35.47
N ARG A 21 6.84 8.68 -35.45
CA ARG A 21 7.63 8.69 -34.20
C ARG A 21 7.07 9.67 -33.17
N GLU A 22 6.62 10.85 -33.60
CA GLU A 22 6.01 11.84 -32.71
C GLU A 22 4.66 11.37 -32.15
N LYS A 23 3.81 10.76 -32.99
CA LYS A 23 2.55 10.14 -32.55
C LYS A 23 2.77 9.04 -31.52
N ARG A 24 3.81 8.21 -31.68
CA ARG A 24 4.20 7.20 -30.68
C ARG A 24 4.58 7.84 -29.35
N MET A 25 5.44 8.85 -29.37
CA MET A 25 5.90 9.54 -28.16
C MET A 25 4.73 10.14 -27.38
N LYS A 26 3.79 10.77 -28.10
CA LYS A 26 2.58 11.34 -27.49
C LYS A 26 1.68 10.29 -26.85
N LEU A 27 1.46 9.16 -27.53
CA LEU A 27 0.66 8.07 -27.00
C LEU A 27 1.31 7.40 -25.78
N MET A 28 2.63 7.24 -25.76
CA MET A 28 3.34 6.71 -24.58
C MET A 28 3.24 7.65 -23.38
N GLN A 29 3.36 8.97 -23.59
CA GLN A 29 3.17 9.96 -22.52
C GLN A 29 1.74 9.95 -21.97
N GLU A 30 0.75 9.68 -22.82
CA GLU A 30 -0.66 9.62 -22.44
C GLU A 30 -0.96 8.34 -21.63
N ASP A 31 -0.36 7.20 -22.00
CA ASP A 31 -0.45 5.92 -21.28
C ASP A 31 0.20 6.02 -19.89
N ASP A 32 1.42 6.59 -19.79
CA ASP A 32 2.10 6.85 -18.52
C ASP A 32 1.27 7.80 -17.61
N SER A 33 0.56 8.75 -18.22
CA SER A 33 -0.34 9.64 -17.48
C SER A 33 -1.58 8.90 -16.97
N LEU A 34 -2.12 7.95 -17.75
CA LEU A 34 -3.29 7.15 -17.38
C LEU A 34 -2.98 6.13 -16.28
N GLU A 35 -1.84 5.42 -16.32
CA GLU A 35 -1.41 4.52 -15.23
C GLU A 35 -1.27 5.27 -13.91
N LYS A 36 -0.76 6.51 -13.95
CA LYS A 36 -0.66 7.38 -12.78
C LYS A 36 -2.03 7.76 -12.18
N HIS A 37 -3.10 7.71 -12.98
CA HIS A 37 -4.48 7.95 -12.53
C HIS A 37 -5.17 6.69 -11.98
N GLU A 38 -4.81 5.49 -12.44
CA GLU A 38 -5.40 4.22 -11.97
C GLU A 38 -4.90 3.78 -10.58
N ALA A 39 -3.76 4.30 -10.11
CA ALA A 39 -3.26 4.05 -8.75
C ALA A 39 -4.08 4.74 -7.63
N MET A 40 -5.18 5.42 -7.96
CA MET A 40 -6.02 6.16 -7.01
C MET A 40 -7.47 5.69 -7.08
N ASP A 41 -7.88 4.84 -6.13
CA ASP A 41 -9.30 4.44 -5.95
C ASP A 41 -10.23 5.62 -5.53
N THR A 42 -9.70 6.85 -5.49
CA THR A 42 -10.47 8.10 -5.22
C THR A 42 -10.20 9.23 -6.23
N GLY A 43 -9.28 9.04 -7.19
CA GLY A 43 -9.05 9.97 -8.31
C GLY A 43 -8.49 11.37 -7.99
N VAL A 44 -8.18 11.71 -6.73
CA VAL A 44 -7.65 13.03 -6.35
C VAL A 44 -6.23 12.92 -5.80
N TRP A 45 -5.27 13.56 -6.48
CA TRP A 45 -3.90 13.69 -5.98
C TRP A 45 -3.85 14.65 -4.79
N VAL A 46 -3.73 14.10 -3.58
CA VAL A 46 -3.52 14.85 -2.36
C VAL A 46 -2.01 14.91 -2.07
N SER A 47 -1.47 16.13 -1.92
CA SER A 47 -0.05 16.35 -1.59
C SER A 47 0.15 16.99 -0.21
N ASP A 48 -0.93 17.41 0.45
CA ASP A 48 -0.87 17.97 1.79
C ASP A 48 -0.67 16.84 2.82
N PRO A 49 0.40 16.87 3.63
CA PRO A 49 0.68 15.79 4.60
C PRO A 49 -0.41 15.60 5.66
N GLN A 50 -1.11 16.66 6.07
CA GLN A 50 -2.17 16.54 7.08
C GLN A 50 -3.38 15.81 6.49
N GLN A 51 -3.79 16.19 5.28
CA GLN A 51 -4.88 15.52 4.57
C GLN A 51 -4.56 14.05 4.28
N ILE A 52 -3.35 13.72 3.83
CA ILE A 52 -2.93 12.31 3.61
C ILE A 52 -3.08 11.51 4.91
N LYS A 53 -2.65 12.07 6.04
CA LYS A 53 -2.74 11.41 7.34
C LYS A 53 -4.18 11.18 7.77
N GLU A 54 -5.06 12.16 7.57
CA GLU A 54 -6.49 12.04 7.89
C GLU A 54 -7.20 11.04 6.97
N ASP A 55 -6.94 11.08 5.67
CA ASP A 55 -7.55 10.16 4.70
C ASP A 55 -7.12 8.72 4.98
N PHE A 56 -5.83 8.50 5.28
CA PHE A 56 -5.31 7.19 5.65
C PHE A 56 -5.94 6.69 6.96
N LEU A 57 -6.01 7.56 7.97
CA LEU A 57 -6.65 7.23 9.25
C LEU A 57 -8.11 6.85 9.03
N ASN A 58 -8.89 7.65 8.30
CA ASN A 58 -10.31 7.41 8.07
C ASN A 58 -10.57 6.14 7.26
N PHE A 59 -9.77 5.88 6.21
CA PHE A 59 -9.89 4.68 5.40
C PHE A 59 -9.72 3.39 6.21
N TYR A 60 -8.78 3.40 7.15
CA TYR A 60 -8.46 2.24 7.97
C TYR A 60 -9.24 2.18 9.29
N LYS A 61 -9.77 3.30 9.77
CA LYS A 61 -10.55 3.37 11.02
C LYS A 61 -11.72 2.41 11.02
N ASP A 62 -12.45 2.33 9.91
CA ASP A 62 -13.61 1.42 9.80
C ASP A 62 -13.18 -0.03 9.54
N LYS A 63 -11.99 -0.24 8.95
CA LYS A 63 -11.43 -1.57 8.69
C LYS A 63 -10.82 -2.22 9.93
N PHE A 64 -10.25 -1.41 10.83
CA PHE A 64 -9.67 -1.84 12.10
C PHE A 64 -10.56 -1.49 13.30
N GLN A 65 -11.83 -1.13 13.06
CA GLN A 65 -12.75 -0.90 14.15
C GLN A 65 -12.84 -2.19 14.97
N PRO A 66 -12.57 -2.16 16.29
CA PRO A 66 -12.64 -3.34 17.12
C PRO A 66 -14.03 -3.94 17.00
N CYS A 67 -14.12 -5.14 16.43
CA CYS A 67 -15.36 -5.89 16.41
C CYS A 67 -15.47 -6.63 17.75
N ASP A 68 -15.60 -5.85 18.83
CA ASP A 68 -15.61 -6.33 20.22
C ASP A 68 -16.71 -7.38 20.47
N SER A 69 -17.72 -7.45 19.59
CA SER A 69 -18.85 -8.36 19.69
C SER A 69 -18.83 -9.58 18.76
N LEU A 70 -17.89 -9.70 17.80
CA LEU A 70 -17.91 -10.78 16.80
C LEU A 70 -16.77 -11.77 16.88
N ILE A 71 -15.69 -11.46 17.59
CA ILE A 71 -14.60 -12.41 17.78
C ILE A 71 -14.70 -13.04 19.17
N SER A 72 -15.75 -13.83 19.36
CA SER A 72 -15.71 -14.88 20.39
C SER A 72 -14.69 -15.89 19.90
N PHE A 73 -13.40 -15.68 20.20
CA PHE A 73 -12.41 -16.74 20.07
C PHE A 73 -12.97 -17.92 20.84
N SER A 74 -13.29 -19.02 20.13
CA SER A 74 -13.62 -20.27 20.79
C SER A 74 -12.46 -20.56 21.72
N SER A 75 -12.69 -20.50 23.04
CA SER A 75 -11.64 -20.69 24.05
C SER A 75 -10.82 -21.88 23.62
N ILE A 76 -9.56 -21.64 23.25
CA ILE A 76 -8.73 -22.68 22.64
C ILE A 76 -8.46 -23.67 23.75
N SER A 77 -9.32 -24.67 23.86
CA SER A 77 -9.36 -25.58 25.00
C SER A 77 -8.18 -26.56 24.98
N VAL A 78 -7.37 -26.48 23.92
CA VAL A 78 -6.28 -27.42 23.63
C VAL A 78 -5.11 -26.68 22.96
N ILE A 79 -4.40 -25.84 23.71
CA ILE A 79 -2.95 -25.69 23.47
C ILE A 79 -2.26 -26.33 24.67
N SER A 80 -2.05 -27.64 24.58
CA SER A 80 -1.42 -28.49 25.60
C SER A 80 0.07 -28.18 25.86
N GLY A 81 0.57 -27.05 25.36
CA GLY A 81 1.97 -26.61 25.50
C GLY A 81 2.18 -25.15 25.87
N LEU A 82 1.13 -24.33 25.95
CA LEU A 82 1.28 -22.92 26.37
C LEU A 82 0.96 -22.75 27.85
N SER A 83 1.74 -21.93 28.53
CA SER A 83 1.43 -21.49 29.88
C SER A 83 0.17 -20.63 29.87
N SER A 84 -0.50 -20.49 31.01
CA SER A 84 -1.65 -19.58 31.13
C SER A 84 -1.27 -18.13 30.79
N GLN A 85 -0.02 -17.76 31.02
CA GLN A 85 0.49 -16.42 30.74
C GLN A 85 0.67 -16.19 29.23
N ASP A 86 1.23 -17.16 28.50
CA ASP A 86 1.35 -17.05 27.04
C ASP A 86 -0.01 -17.06 26.34
N ARG A 87 -0.97 -17.80 26.89
CA ARG A 87 -2.35 -17.76 26.38
C ARG A 87 -2.97 -16.39 26.55
N ASN A 88 -2.84 -15.79 27.73
CA ASN A 88 -3.35 -14.44 27.95
C ASN A 88 -2.68 -13.42 27.02
N LEU A 89 -1.36 -13.50 26.81
CA LEU A 89 -0.66 -12.61 25.85
C LEU A 89 -1.17 -12.74 24.40
N LEU A 90 -1.68 -13.90 24.01
CA LEU A 90 -2.23 -14.14 22.66
C LEU A 90 -3.70 -13.76 22.54
N GLU A 91 -4.47 -13.88 23.63
CA GLU A 91 -5.91 -13.60 23.66
C GLU A 91 -6.23 -12.15 24.06
N ASP A 92 -5.33 -11.47 24.76
CA ASP A 92 -5.52 -10.08 25.21
C ASP A 92 -5.53 -9.10 24.03
N ALA A 93 -6.29 -8.03 24.19
CA ALA A 93 -6.38 -6.96 23.21
C ALA A 93 -5.03 -6.21 23.13
N ILE A 94 -4.53 -6.04 21.91
CA ILE A 94 -3.31 -5.28 21.66
C ILE A 94 -3.53 -3.82 22.05
N SER A 95 -2.69 -3.30 22.94
CA SER A 95 -2.73 -1.92 23.40
C SER A 95 -1.99 -0.98 22.45
N LEU A 96 -2.36 0.30 22.48
CA LEU A 96 -1.66 1.33 21.73
C LEU A 96 -0.18 1.44 22.15
N ASP A 97 0.11 1.21 23.43
CA ASP A 97 1.47 1.31 23.96
C ASP A 97 2.34 0.14 23.49
N GLU A 98 1.78 -1.07 23.37
CA GLU A 98 2.46 -2.21 22.73
C GLU A 98 2.76 -1.94 21.25
N ILE A 99 1.80 -1.37 20.51
CA ILE A 99 2.02 -0.99 19.10
C ILE A 99 3.15 0.04 19.00
N LYS A 100 3.11 1.09 19.83
CA LYS A 100 4.17 2.11 19.85
C LYS A 100 5.53 1.52 20.21
N ALA A 101 5.59 0.66 21.22
CA ALA A 101 6.82 0.00 21.63
C ALA A 101 7.38 -0.85 20.49
N ALA A 102 6.56 -1.69 19.86
CA ALA A 102 6.96 -2.54 18.74
C ALA A 102 7.47 -1.71 17.53
N VAL A 103 6.77 -0.63 17.18
CA VAL A 103 7.21 0.30 16.13
C VAL A 103 8.53 0.95 16.51
N TRP A 104 8.73 1.31 17.79
CA TRP A 104 9.94 1.96 18.27
C TRP A 104 11.15 1.02 18.37
N GLU A 105 10.92 -0.26 18.66
CA GLU A 105 11.95 -1.30 18.67
C GLU A 105 12.44 -1.67 17.26
N CYS A 106 11.62 -1.48 16.21
CA CYS A 106 12.05 -1.73 14.84
C CYS A 106 13.24 -0.84 14.43
N GLY A 107 14.33 -1.44 13.94
CA GLY A 107 15.52 -0.72 13.49
C GLY A 107 15.21 0.28 12.37
N ARG A 108 15.84 1.47 12.40
CA ARG A 108 15.69 2.49 11.33
C ARG A 108 16.29 2.05 10.00
N ASP A 109 17.11 1.01 10.04
CA ASP A 109 17.91 0.41 8.99
C ASP A 109 17.26 -0.86 8.41
N GLN A 110 16.06 -1.24 8.85
CA GLN A 110 15.32 -2.30 8.19
C GLN A 110 14.94 -1.91 6.76
N ALA A 111 15.01 -2.89 5.86
CA ALA A 111 14.76 -2.72 4.43
C ALA A 111 13.40 -2.08 4.18
N LEU A 112 13.33 -1.29 3.09
CA LEU A 112 12.09 -0.65 2.64
C LEU A 112 11.01 -1.72 2.46
N SER A 113 9.81 -1.44 2.97
CA SER A 113 8.65 -2.26 2.60
C SER A 113 8.47 -2.18 1.09
N HIS A 114 7.82 -3.20 0.50
CA HIS A 114 7.53 -3.24 -0.94
C HIS A 114 6.75 -2.00 -1.41
N ASP A 115 6.02 -1.36 -0.49
CA ASP A 115 5.29 -0.09 -0.68
C ASP A 115 6.19 1.17 -0.72
N GLY A 116 7.49 1.05 -0.48
CA GLY A 116 8.46 2.15 -0.49
C GLY A 116 8.57 2.94 0.82
N TYR A 117 7.84 2.58 1.88
CA TYR A 117 7.93 3.23 3.19
C TYR A 117 8.94 2.52 4.11
N SER A 118 9.56 3.29 5.01
CA SER A 118 10.49 2.79 6.03
C SER A 118 10.00 3.09 7.43
N PHE A 119 10.47 2.33 8.43
CA PHE A 119 10.24 2.66 9.84
C PHE A 119 10.82 4.03 10.23
N ALA A 120 11.84 4.53 9.52
CA ALA A 120 12.33 5.89 9.72
C ALA A 120 11.29 6.95 9.34
N PHE A 121 10.47 6.69 8.30
CA PHE A 121 9.34 7.54 7.95
C PHE A 121 8.22 7.45 9.00
N VAL A 122 7.81 6.24 9.38
CA VAL A 122 6.74 6.01 10.37
C VAL A 122 7.07 6.61 11.74
N LYS A 123 8.34 6.56 12.16
CA LYS A 123 8.78 7.17 13.43
C LYS A 123 8.82 8.69 13.40
N LYS A 124 8.86 9.31 12.21
CA LYS A 124 9.04 10.75 12.04
C LYS A 124 7.71 11.50 11.90
N TYR A 125 6.67 10.87 11.34
CA TYR A 125 5.40 11.50 10.95
C TYR A 125 4.19 10.80 11.56
#